data_AF-A0A954DYU7-F1
#
_entry.id   AF-A0A954DYU7-F1
#
_cell.length_a   1.000
_cell.length_b   1.000
_cell.length_c   1.000
_cell.angle_alpha   90.00
_cell.angle_beta   90.00
_cell.angle_gamma   90.00
#
_symmetry.space_group_name_H-M   'P 1'
#
loop_
_entity.id
_entity.type
_entity.pdbx_description
1 polymer ?
#
loop_
_entity_poly.entity_id
_entity_poly.type
_entity_poly.pdbx_seq_one_letter_code
_entity_poly.pdbx_strand_id
1 'polypeptide(L)'
;MLHRTTPVFLLLAAACAGPAGTQDAQQTDVYGSGATWIYEPDLPVSQPPYRDVHANWKQRLDQPYVYVEYTGPYFETGRLLPSVHQALEEARITPSGPPFALYYDDPGKVPAERLRSRACVPVDGMPKHLGRLSYDVLPSQTVAYAVVGGPYPDVPRSYPGLYSYMNKMGWVEDGPIREIYLVPPSSVTDYSQLMTEVQIPAVHGR
;
A
#
# COMPACT_ATOMS: atom_id res chain seq x y z
N MET A 1 -21.22 33.48 -31.84
CA MET A 1 -22.03 33.47 -30.61
C MET A 1 -22.45 32.04 -30.34
N LEU A 2 -22.09 31.52 -29.15
CA LEU A 2 -22.75 30.45 -28.35
C LEU A 2 -23.11 29.13 -29.08
N HIS A 3 -22.81 27.92 -28.61
CA HIS A 3 -22.43 27.44 -27.28
C HIS A 3 -21.74 26.07 -27.45
N ARG A 4 -20.65 25.86 -26.72
CA ARG A 4 -20.09 24.54 -26.39
C ARG A 4 -21.04 23.87 -25.39
N THR A 5 -21.53 22.68 -25.70
CA THR A 5 -22.27 21.83 -24.74
C THR A 5 -21.62 20.45 -24.66
N THR A 6 -20.91 20.24 -23.57
CA THR A 6 -20.49 18.94 -23.05
C THR A 6 -21.66 18.32 -22.28
N PRO A 7 -21.93 17.02 -22.44
CA PRO A 7 -22.48 16.20 -21.36
C PRO A 7 -21.40 15.18 -20.95
N VAL A 8 -20.75 15.38 -19.80
CA VAL A 8 -21.08 14.68 -18.54
C VAL A 8 -21.24 13.17 -18.76
N PHE A 9 -20.12 12.45 -18.73
CA PHE A 9 -20.12 11.00 -18.51
C PHE A 9 -20.42 10.74 -17.03
N LEU A 10 -21.69 10.43 -16.73
CA LEU A 10 -22.07 9.75 -15.49
C LEU A 10 -21.44 8.36 -15.53
N LEU A 11 -20.40 8.10 -14.74
CA LEU A 11 -20.01 6.73 -14.42
C LEU A 11 -21.07 6.14 -13.48
N LEU A 12 -21.80 5.16 -13.99
CA LEU A 12 -22.68 4.31 -13.21
C LEU A 12 -21.87 3.58 -12.12
N ALA A 13 -22.24 3.81 -10.87
CA ALA A 13 -21.86 2.97 -9.75
C ALA A 13 -22.54 1.60 -9.93
N ALA A 14 -21.77 0.58 -10.28
CA ALA A 14 -22.20 -0.80 -10.22
C ALA A 14 -22.17 -1.24 -8.75
N ALA A 15 -23.34 -1.18 -8.10
CA ALA A 15 -23.58 -1.84 -6.83
C ALA A 15 -23.67 -3.37 -7.08
N CYS A 16 -22.76 -4.13 -6.49
CA CYS A 16 -22.94 -5.56 -6.31
C CYS A 16 -22.98 -5.85 -4.81
N ALA A 17 -24.21 -5.96 -4.30
CA ALA A 17 -24.49 -6.57 -3.01
C ALA A 17 -24.25 -8.10 -3.12
N GLY A 18 -23.27 -8.62 -2.38
CA GLY A 18 -23.12 -10.04 -2.10
C GLY A 18 -23.72 -10.39 -0.74
N PRO A 19 -24.26 -11.60 -0.53
CA PRO A 19 -25.09 -11.92 0.61
C PRO A 19 -24.26 -11.99 1.91
N ALA A 20 -24.89 -11.57 3.01
CA ALA A 20 -24.43 -11.81 4.36
C ALA A 20 -24.37 -13.33 4.61
N GLY A 21 -23.16 -13.88 4.57
CA GLY A 21 -22.84 -15.24 4.99
C GLY A 21 -21.90 -15.17 6.18
N THR A 22 -22.42 -15.51 7.36
CA THR A 22 -21.62 -15.84 8.54
C THR A 22 -20.66 -16.98 8.20
N GLN A 23 -19.37 -16.69 8.16
CA GLN A 23 -18.33 -17.71 8.19
C GLN A 23 -17.47 -17.46 9.42
N ASP A 24 -17.61 -18.36 10.39
CA ASP A 24 -16.63 -18.62 11.44
C ASP A 24 -15.28 -18.93 10.76
N ALA A 25 -14.47 -17.90 10.55
CA ALA A 25 -13.07 -18.07 10.24
C ALA A 25 -12.34 -18.15 11.58
N GLN A 26 -11.86 -19.34 11.92
CA GLN A 26 -10.84 -19.52 12.95
C GLN A 26 -9.72 -18.51 12.71
N GLN A 27 -9.67 -17.51 13.58
CA GLN A 27 -8.75 -16.39 13.55
C GLN A 27 -7.39 -16.92 14.02
N THR A 28 -6.61 -17.44 13.08
CA THR A 28 -5.19 -17.69 13.31
C THR A 28 -4.49 -16.34 13.34
N ASP A 29 -3.76 -16.04 14.41
CA ASP A 29 -2.95 -14.82 14.53
C ASP A 29 -1.98 -14.74 13.34
N VAL A 30 -2.34 -13.96 12.32
CA VAL A 30 -1.57 -13.74 11.09
C VAL A 30 -0.32 -12.89 11.36
N TYR A 31 -0.25 -12.27 12.53
CA TYR A 31 0.87 -11.47 13.00
C TYR A 31 1.64 -12.32 14.01
N GLY A 32 2.70 -12.99 13.52
CA GLY A 32 3.63 -13.74 14.35
C GLY A 32 3.97 -12.96 15.62
N SER A 33 3.97 -13.66 16.76
CA SER A 33 4.15 -13.09 18.09
C SER A 33 5.36 -12.14 18.13
N GLY A 34 5.13 -10.85 18.45
CA GLY A 34 6.09 -10.11 19.28
C GLY A 34 6.35 -8.62 19.01
N ALA A 35 6.07 -8.06 17.83
CA ALA A 35 6.40 -6.66 17.56
C ALA A 35 5.17 -5.79 17.27
N THR A 36 4.71 -5.06 18.29
CA THR A 36 3.81 -3.91 18.09
C THR A 36 4.67 -2.73 17.64
N TRP A 37 4.61 -2.40 16.35
CA TRP A 37 5.25 -1.21 15.83
C TRP A 37 4.42 0.01 16.22
N ILE A 38 4.93 0.82 17.14
CA ILE A 38 4.31 2.11 17.46
C ILE A 38 4.74 3.09 16.37
N TYR A 39 3.79 3.51 15.55
CA TYR A 39 3.99 4.55 14.56
C TYR A 39 3.29 5.83 15.02
N GLU A 40 4.07 6.90 15.18
CA GLU A 40 3.55 8.24 15.42
C GLU A 40 3.61 9.02 14.10
N PRO A 41 2.45 9.38 13.51
CA PRO A 41 2.43 10.08 12.25
C PRO A 41 2.95 11.52 12.42
N ASP A 42 3.86 11.93 11.54
CA ASP A 42 4.38 13.30 11.46
C ASP A 42 3.49 14.24 10.63
N LEU A 43 2.45 13.68 9.99
CA LEU A 43 1.38 14.38 9.30
C LEU A 43 0.03 14.03 9.93
N PRO A 44 -0.99 14.92 9.86
CA PRO A 44 -2.35 14.52 10.20
C PRO A 44 -2.81 13.33 9.35
N VAL A 45 -3.41 12.33 9.99
CA VAL A 45 -3.96 11.17 9.30
C VAL A 45 -5.16 11.61 8.46
N SER A 46 -5.06 11.46 7.15
CA SER A 46 -6.13 11.81 6.21
C SER A 46 -7.21 10.74 6.24
N GLN A 47 -8.49 11.14 6.36
CA GLN A 47 -9.61 10.22 6.55
C GLN A 47 -10.48 10.13 5.28
N PRO A 48 -11.16 8.99 5.02
CA PRO A 48 -12.11 8.88 3.93
C PRO A 48 -13.24 9.93 4.07
N PRO A 49 -13.76 10.46 2.96
CA PRO A 49 -13.50 10.07 1.57
C PRO A 49 -12.26 10.74 0.94
N TYR A 50 -11.32 11.22 1.75
CA TYR A 50 -10.03 11.83 1.34
C TYR A 50 -10.19 13.07 0.45
N ARG A 51 -11.13 13.95 0.80
CA ARG A 51 -11.31 15.25 0.12
C ARG A 51 -10.07 16.11 0.23
N ASP A 52 -9.42 16.04 1.38
CA ASP A 52 -8.18 16.70 1.69
C ASP A 52 -7.17 15.62 2.11
N VAL A 53 -6.03 15.58 1.43
CA VAL A 53 -4.92 14.66 1.75
C VAL A 53 -3.76 15.50 2.25
N HIS A 54 -3.37 15.27 3.50
CA HIS A 54 -2.18 15.86 4.08
C HIS A 54 -0.96 15.14 3.52
N ALA A 55 -0.27 15.81 2.60
CA ALA A 55 0.90 15.28 1.91
C ALA A 55 2.14 16.11 2.23
N ASN A 56 3.28 15.45 2.30
CA ASN A 56 4.59 16.05 2.37
C ASN A 56 5.59 15.19 1.58
N TRP A 57 6.87 15.52 1.62
CA TRP A 57 7.93 14.71 1.05
C TRP A 57 8.96 14.32 2.10
N LYS A 58 9.63 13.21 1.87
CA LYS A 58 10.81 12.78 2.63
C LYS A 58 11.78 12.03 1.75
N GLN A 59 13.04 11.99 2.17
CA GLN A 59 14.01 11.06 1.60
C GLN A 59 13.80 9.70 2.24
N ARG A 60 13.25 8.73 1.50
CA ARG A 60 13.30 7.32 1.89
C ARG A 60 14.75 6.88 1.78
N LEU A 61 15.30 6.28 2.83
CA LEU A 61 16.64 5.66 2.80
C LEU A 61 16.59 4.27 2.17
N ASP A 62 17.75 3.69 1.89
CA ASP A 62 17.84 2.30 1.45
C ASP A 62 17.10 1.38 2.45
N GLN A 63 16.18 0.56 1.94
CA GLN A 63 15.41 -0.37 2.75
C GLN A 63 15.58 -1.79 2.20
N PRO A 64 16.35 -2.64 2.87
CA PRO A 64 16.36 -4.07 2.60
C PRO A 64 14.98 -4.68 2.92
N TYR A 65 14.53 -5.59 2.08
CA TYR A 65 13.26 -6.28 2.27
C TYR A 65 13.27 -7.67 1.64
N VAL A 66 12.36 -8.51 2.13
CA VAL A 66 12.02 -9.79 1.50
C VAL A 66 10.60 -9.73 0.96
N TYR A 67 10.30 -10.53 -0.06
CA TYR A 67 9.01 -10.45 -0.74
C TYR A 67 8.59 -11.74 -1.46
N VAL A 68 7.31 -11.77 -1.81
CA VAL A 68 6.72 -12.63 -2.84
C VAL A 68 6.16 -11.73 -3.94
N GLU A 69 6.42 -12.09 -5.20
CA GLU A 69 5.84 -11.40 -6.37
C GLU A 69 4.47 -11.96 -6.72
N TYR A 70 3.63 -11.10 -7.27
CA TYR A 70 2.32 -11.47 -7.75
C TYR A 70 1.96 -10.74 -9.03
N THR A 71 1.38 -11.46 -9.97
CA THR A 71 0.80 -10.91 -11.20
C THR A 71 -0.69 -11.23 -11.21
N GLY A 72 -1.52 -10.21 -11.23
CA GLY A 72 -2.98 -10.31 -11.12
C GLY A 72 -3.59 -9.12 -10.37
N PRO A 73 -4.90 -9.16 -10.08
CA PRO A 73 -5.61 -8.04 -9.47
C PRO A 73 -5.04 -7.62 -8.11
N TYR A 74 -4.80 -6.32 -7.89
CA TYR A 74 -4.18 -5.80 -6.66
C TYR A 74 -4.92 -6.09 -5.35
N PHE A 75 -6.23 -6.32 -5.39
CA PHE A 75 -6.97 -6.73 -4.19
C PHE A 75 -6.55 -8.12 -3.70
N GLU A 76 -5.89 -8.94 -4.53
CA GLU A 76 -5.34 -10.23 -4.13
C GLU A 76 -3.94 -10.12 -3.51
N THR A 77 -3.20 -9.04 -3.74
CA THR A 77 -1.85 -8.83 -3.16
C THR A 77 -1.88 -8.94 -1.63
N GLY A 78 -2.88 -8.34 -0.98
CA GLY A 78 -3.05 -8.42 0.49
C GLY A 78 -3.28 -9.85 0.99
N ARG A 79 -3.86 -10.74 0.17
CA ARG A 79 -4.09 -12.16 0.52
C ARG A 79 -2.78 -12.96 0.60
N LEU A 80 -1.68 -12.42 0.10
CA LEU A 80 -0.36 -13.05 0.16
C LEU A 80 0.38 -12.73 1.45
N LEU A 81 0.01 -11.68 2.19
CA LEU A 81 0.69 -11.31 3.44
C LEU A 81 0.77 -12.47 4.45
N PRO A 82 -0.28 -13.26 4.71
CA PRO A 82 -0.18 -14.43 5.59
C PRO A 82 0.88 -15.45 5.15
N SER A 83 1.00 -15.70 3.83
CA SER A 83 1.97 -16.67 3.31
C SER A 83 3.41 -16.16 3.37
N VAL A 84 3.60 -14.83 3.24
CA VAL A 84 4.88 -14.15 3.49
C VAL A 84 5.27 -14.25 4.96
N HIS A 85 4.33 -14.00 5.89
CA HIS A 85 4.57 -14.14 7.32
C HIS A 85 4.97 -15.57 7.71
N GLN A 86 4.25 -16.58 7.22
CA GLN A 86 4.62 -17.97 7.43
C GLN A 86 6.03 -18.29 6.89
N ALA A 87 6.40 -17.72 5.73
CA ALA A 87 7.72 -17.95 5.14
C ALA A 87 8.85 -17.33 5.99
N LEU A 88 8.61 -16.16 6.58
CA LEU A 88 9.54 -15.51 7.49
C LEU A 88 9.81 -16.37 8.73
N GLU A 89 8.74 -16.92 9.33
CA GLU A 89 8.84 -17.80 10.51
C GLU A 89 9.65 -19.06 10.20
N GLU A 90 9.34 -19.74 9.10
CA GLU A 90 10.09 -20.93 8.64
C GLU A 90 11.57 -20.63 8.39
N ALA A 91 11.86 -19.47 7.79
CA ALA A 91 13.22 -19.02 7.50
C ALA A 91 13.93 -18.38 8.70
N ARG A 92 13.25 -18.22 9.84
CA ARG A 92 13.74 -17.51 11.05
C ARG A 92 14.26 -16.11 10.74
N ILE A 93 13.53 -15.39 9.88
CA ILE A 93 13.83 -14.01 9.52
C ILE A 93 13.02 -13.07 10.42
N THR A 94 13.71 -12.18 11.13
CA THR A 94 13.07 -11.16 11.96
C THR A 94 12.74 -9.92 11.10
N PRO A 95 11.47 -9.48 11.05
CA PRO A 95 11.10 -8.20 10.44
C PRO A 95 11.74 -7.02 11.17
N SER A 96 12.17 -6.00 10.42
CA SER A 96 12.68 -4.73 10.99
C SER A 96 11.63 -3.61 11.02
N GLY A 97 10.38 -3.92 10.66
CA GLY A 97 9.29 -2.95 10.60
C GLY A 97 7.98 -3.53 10.06
N PRO A 98 6.96 -2.67 9.85
CA PRO A 98 5.66 -3.09 9.34
C PRO A 98 5.74 -3.62 7.89
N PRO A 99 4.85 -4.56 7.50
CA PRO A 99 4.75 -5.03 6.13
C PRO A 99 4.33 -3.91 5.19
N PHE A 100 4.68 -4.05 3.91
CA PHE A 100 4.27 -3.11 2.87
C PHE A 100 4.01 -3.84 1.56
N ALA A 101 3.28 -3.19 0.65
CA ALA A 101 3.14 -3.62 -0.73
C ALA A 101 3.83 -2.65 -1.70
N LEU A 102 4.27 -3.17 -2.84
CA LEU A 102 4.73 -2.39 -3.98
C LEU A 102 3.80 -2.63 -5.17
N TYR A 103 3.31 -1.56 -5.79
CA TYR A 103 2.41 -1.58 -6.94
C TYR A 103 3.09 -0.92 -8.14
N TYR A 104 3.29 -1.66 -9.22
CA TYR A 104 4.16 -1.26 -10.33
C TYR A 104 3.43 -0.66 -11.53
N ASP A 105 2.12 -0.85 -11.62
CA ASP A 105 1.36 -0.62 -12.82
C ASP A 105 0.13 0.23 -12.52
N ASP A 106 -0.23 1.11 -13.46
CA ASP A 106 -1.45 1.90 -13.39
C ASP A 106 -2.65 1.00 -13.76
N PRO A 107 -3.58 0.71 -12.82
CA PRO A 107 -4.73 -0.15 -13.09
C PRO A 107 -5.75 0.45 -14.07
N GLY A 108 -5.65 1.75 -14.40
CA GLY A 108 -6.39 2.38 -15.48
C GLY A 108 -5.78 2.14 -16.87
N LYS A 109 -4.55 1.62 -16.95
CA LYS A 109 -3.81 1.40 -18.20
C LYS A 109 -3.41 -0.06 -18.44
N VAL A 110 -3.20 -0.83 -17.38
CA VAL A 110 -2.77 -2.23 -17.44
C VAL A 110 -3.94 -3.14 -17.03
N PRO A 111 -4.28 -4.17 -17.83
CA PRO A 111 -5.32 -5.14 -17.48
C PRO A 111 -5.06 -5.81 -16.14
N ALA A 112 -6.12 -6.09 -15.38
CA ALA A 112 -6.03 -6.61 -14.01
C ALA A 112 -5.17 -7.88 -13.90
N GLU A 113 -5.30 -8.80 -14.86
CA GLU A 113 -4.55 -10.05 -14.93
C GLU A 113 -3.06 -9.89 -15.25
N ARG A 114 -2.60 -8.66 -15.55
CA ARG A 114 -1.21 -8.32 -15.86
C ARG A 114 -0.59 -7.34 -14.88
N LEU A 115 -1.35 -6.88 -13.88
CA LEU A 115 -0.85 -5.97 -12.84
C LEU A 115 0.20 -6.68 -12.00
N ARG A 116 1.35 -6.04 -11.78
CA ARG A 116 2.46 -6.59 -11.00
C ARG A 116 2.52 -5.92 -9.64
N SER A 117 2.71 -6.74 -8.62
CA SER A 117 2.87 -6.28 -7.24
C SER A 117 3.85 -7.15 -6.47
N ARG A 118 4.34 -6.62 -5.33
CA ARG A 118 5.07 -7.40 -4.33
C ARG A 118 4.41 -7.24 -2.97
N ALA A 119 4.26 -8.34 -2.25
CA ALA A 119 3.96 -8.34 -0.82
C ALA A 119 5.29 -8.45 -0.06
N CYS A 120 5.61 -7.45 0.75
CA CYS A 120 6.96 -7.22 1.26
C CYS A 120 6.99 -7.12 2.78
N VAL A 121 8.12 -7.51 3.36
CA VAL A 121 8.44 -7.27 4.78
C VAL A 121 9.87 -6.73 4.88
N PRO A 122 10.08 -5.59 5.58
CA PRO A 122 11.42 -5.02 5.75
C PRO A 122 12.30 -5.89 6.65
N VAL A 123 13.59 -5.93 6.36
CA VAL A 123 14.62 -6.63 7.14
C VAL A 123 15.86 -5.73 7.31
N ASP A 124 16.74 -6.04 8.25
CA ASP A 124 17.96 -5.23 8.51
C ASP A 124 19.05 -5.40 7.43
N GLY A 125 18.98 -6.48 6.65
CA GLY A 125 19.96 -6.81 5.63
C GLY A 125 19.66 -8.16 4.98
N MET A 126 20.58 -8.66 4.14
CA MET A 126 20.43 -9.94 3.45
C MET A 126 20.35 -11.11 4.46
N PRO A 127 19.24 -11.85 4.54
CA PRO A 127 19.14 -13.03 5.38
C PRO A 127 20.07 -14.15 4.90
N LYS A 128 20.58 -14.96 5.84
CA LYS A 128 21.41 -16.14 5.51
C LYS A 128 20.64 -17.20 4.72
N HIS A 129 19.34 -17.32 4.98
CA HIS A 129 18.44 -18.26 4.33
C HIS A 129 17.14 -17.54 4.00
N LEU A 130 16.71 -17.60 2.75
CA LEU A 130 15.46 -16.99 2.28
C LEU A 130 14.29 -17.99 2.22
N GLY A 131 14.58 -19.29 2.20
CA GLY A 131 13.55 -20.29 1.94
C GLY A 131 12.88 -20.03 0.58
N ARG A 132 11.57 -19.79 0.61
CA ARG A 132 10.76 -19.45 -0.59
C ARG A 132 10.65 -17.95 -0.89
N LEU A 133 11.25 -17.09 -0.07
CA LEU A 133 11.20 -15.64 -0.25
C LEU A 133 12.27 -15.18 -1.23
N SER A 134 12.02 -14.02 -1.85
CA SER A 134 13.03 -13.26 -2.58
C SER A 134 13.54 -12.10 -1.72
N TYR A 135 14.70 -11.54 -2.07
CA TYR A 135 15.32 -10.39 -1.40
C TYR A 135 15.65 -9.29 -2.40
N ASP A 136 15.49 -8.04 -1.98
CA ASP A 136 15.88 -6.86 -2.75
C ASP A 136 16.09 -5.66 -1.80
N VAL A 137 16.56 -4.55 -2.33
CA VAL A 137 16.74 -3.28 -1.61
C VAL A 137 15.98 -2.19 -2.34
N LEU A 138 15.03 -1.54 -1.66
CA LEU A 138 14.44 -0.31 -2.18
C LEU A 138 15.51 0.78 -2.08
N PRO A 139 15.92 1.41 -3.19
CA PRO A 139 16.96 2.42 -3.15
C PRO A 139 16.47 3.69 -2.44
N SER A 140 17.42 4.43 -1.91
CA SER A 140 17.19 5.77 -1.38
C SER A 140 16.61 6.67 -2.46
N GLN A 141 15.47 7.29 -2.17
CA GLN A 141 14.74 8.09 -3.13
C GLN A 141 13.85 9.12 -2.44
N THR A 142 13.69 10.29 -3.06
CA THR A 142 12.65 11.24 -2.65
C THR A 142 11.28 10.62 -2.92
N VAL A 143 10.41 10.65 -1.91
CA VAL A 143 9.02 10.20 -2.01
C VAL A 143 8.08 11.33 -1.58
N ALA A 144 6.99 11.51 -2.30
CA ALA A 144 5.82 12.18 -1.75
C ALA A 144 5.04 11.16 -0.91
N TYR A 145 4.58 11.54 0.28
CA TYR A 145 3.88 10.62 1.17
C TYR A 145 2.73 11.27 1.90
N ALA A 146 1.78 10.42 2.30
CA ALA A 146 0.65 10.76 3.15
C ALA A 146 0.35 9.58 4.07
N VAL A 147 -0.17 9.87 5.27
CA VAL A 147 -0.69 8.86 6.18
C VAL A 147 -2.21 8.91 6.08
N VAL A 148 -2.83 7.76 5.80
CA VAL A 148 -4.27 7.65 5.57
C VAL A 148 -4.89 6.64 6.52
N GLY A 149 -6.07 6.98 7.04
CA GLY A 149 -6.87 6.12 7.88
C GLY A 149 -7.94 5.40 7.07
N GLY A 150 -8.38 4.22 7.51
CA GLY A 150 -9.48 3.48 6.90
C GLY A 150 -9.07 2.18 6.20
N PRO A 151 -10.05 1.46 5.64
CA PRO A 151 -9.84 0.11 5.11
C PRO A 151 -8.96 0.13 3.85
N TYR A 152 -8.12 -0.89 3.66
CA TYR A 152 -7.17 -0.95 2.54
C TYR A 152 -7.78 -0.72 1.15
N PRO A 153 -8.98 -1.23 0.80
CA PRO A 153 -9.60 -0.94 -0.49
C PRO A 153 -9.89 0.56 -0.75
N ASP A 154 -9.97 1.37 0.30
CA ASP A 154 -10.16 2.81 0.18
C ASP A 154 -8.84 3.57 -0.01
N VAL A 155 -7.68 2.99 0.32
CA VAL A 155 -6.37 3.66 0.26
C VAL A 155 -6.08 4.29 -1.12
N PRO A 156 -6.34 3.63 -2.27
CA PRO A 156 -6.10 4.22 -3.60
C PRO A 156 -6.85 5.54 -3.85
N ARG A 157 -7.93 5.81 -3.10
CA ARG A 157 -8.69 7.07 -3.22
C ARG A 157 -7.92 8.28 -2.69
N SER A 158 -6.84 8.07 -1.94
CA SER A 158 -5.93 9.12 -1.49
C SER A 158 -4.91 9.56 -2.56
N TYR A 159 -4.64 8.71 -3.56
CA TYR A 159 -3.60 8.96 -4.56
C TYR A 159 -3.78 10.28 -5.32
N PRO A 160 -5.00 10.71 -5.71
CA PRO A 160 -5.18 12.01 -6.37
C PRO A 160 -4.68 13.20 -5.54
N GLY A 161 -4.77 13.13 -4.21
CA GLY A 161 -4.25 14.15 -3.32
C GLY A 161 -2.72 14.20 -3.31
N LEU A 162 -2.06 13.03 -3.32
CA LEU A 162 -0.61 12.91 -3.46
C LEU A 162 -0.12 13.40 -4.82
N TYR A 163 -0.78 13.02 -5.93
CA TYR A 163 -0.44 13.53 -7.25
C TYR A 163 -0.67 15.05 -7.36
N SER A 164 -1.71 15.59 -6.72
CA SER A 164 -1.93 17.04 -6.65
C SER A 164 -0.77 17.75 -5.94
N TYR A 165 -0.27 17.17 -4.85
CA TYR A 165 0.93 17.65 -4.15
C TYR A 165 2.16 17.60 -5.06
N MET A 166 2.45 16.44 -5.69
CA MET A 166 3.59 16.27 -6.61
C MET A 166 3.55 17.25 -7.78
N ASN A 167 2.37 17.46 -8.39
CA ASN A 167 2.18 18.38 -9.50
C ASN A 167 2.52 19.83 -9.12
N LYS A 168 2.18 20.27 -7.90
CA LYS A 168 2.55 21.62 -7.40
C LYS A 168 4.06 21.78 -7.23
N MET A 169 4.77 20.69 -6.95
CA MET A 169 6.22 20.66 -6.82
C MET A 169 6.94 20.46 -8.16
N GLY A 170 6.20 20.28 -9.27
CA GLY A 170 6.79 19.96 -10.57
C GLY A 170 7.42 18.57 -10.61
N TRP A 171 6.89 17.63 -9.83
CA TRP A 171 7.39 16.25 -9.77
C TRP A 171 6.53 15.27 -10.54
N VAL A 172 7.17 14.19 -10.99
CA VAL A 172 6.56 13.04 -11.66
C VAL A 172 6.90 11.75 -10.91
N GLU A 173 6.04 10.75 -11.05
CA GLU A 173 6.26 9.41 -10.47
C GLU A 173 7.47 8.71 -11.11
N ASP A 174 8.31 8.09 -10.27
CA ASP A 174 9.56 7.43 -10.68
C ASP A 174 9.78 6.10 -9.97
N GLY A 175 8.77 5.22 -9.98
CA GLY A 175 8.87 3.89 -9.39
C GLY A 175 7.56 3.40 -8.80
N PRO A 176 7.54 2.19 -8.22
CA PRO A 176 6.32 1.60 -7.69
C PRO A 176 5.79 2.40 -6.50
N ILE A 177 4.46 2.57 -6.46
CA ILE A 177 3.78 3.09 -5.27
C ILE A 177 3.96 2.08 -4.13
N ARG A 178 4.33 2.58 -2.96
CA ARG A 178 4.50 1.79 -1.76
C ARG A 178 3.39 2.09 -0.76
N GLU A 179 2.72 1.06 -0.26
CA GLU A 179 1.76 1.16 0.84
C GLU A 179 2.28 0.41 2.05
N ILE A 180 2.48 1.10 3.17
CA ILE A 180 2.99 0.54 4.43
C ILE A 180 1.84 0.39 5.41
N TYR A 181 1.57 -0.83 5.87
CA TYR A 181 0.43 -1.14 6.73
C TYR A 181 0.82 -1.01 8.20
N LEU A 182 0.53 0.17 8.77
CA LEU A 182 1.04 0.58 10.08
C LEU A 182 0.25 -0.03 11.25
N VAL A 183 -1.04 -0.32 11.02
CA VAL A 183 -1.91 -0.97 12.01
C VAL A 183 -2.39 -2.32 11.47
N PRO A 184 -2.13 -3.42 12.17
CA PRO A 184 -2.65 -4.75 11.84
C PRO A 184 -4.20 -4.83 11.85
N PRO A 185 -4.85 -5.46 10.86
CA PRO A 185 -6.29 -5.73 10.90
C PRO A 185 -6.72 -6.67 12.02
N SER A 186 -5.81 -7.48 12.57
CA SER A 186 -6.11 -8.33 13.72
C SER A 186 -6.13 -7.56 15.05
N SER A 187 -5.56 -6.34 15.10
CA SER A 187 -5.49 -5.55 16.34
C SER A 187 -6.61 -4.53 16.48
N VAL A 188 -7.55 -4.46 15.54
CA VAL A 188 -8.66 -3.50 15.53
C VAL A 188 -10.00 -4.22 15.38
N THR A 189 -11.04 -3.67 16.01
CA THR A 189 -12.42 -4.14 15.84
C THR A 189 -13.17 -3.35 14.77
N ASP A 190 -12.67 -2.16 14.44
CA ASP A 190 -13.20 -1.28 13.40
C ASP A 190 -12.09 -0.97 12.39
N TYR A 191 -12.29 -1.34 11.12
CA TYR A 191 -11.32 -1.08 10.06
C TYR A 191 -11.13 0.39 9.72
N SER A 192 -11.97 1.30 10.24
CA SER A 192 -11.70 2.74 10.20
C SER A 192 -10.42 3.14 10.96
N GLN A 193 -9.99 2.30 11.92
CA GLN A 193 -8.80 2.51 12.74
C GLN A 193 -7.51 2.04 12.06
N LEU A 194 -7.60 1.38 10.90
CA LEU A 194 -6.43 1.02 10.12
C LEU A 194 -5.71 2.27 9.66
N MET A 195 -4.38 2.19 9.60
CA MET A 195 -3.53 3.28 9.15
C MET A 195 -2.53 2.75 8.13
N THR A 196 -2.41 3.48 7.02
CA THR A 196 -1.51 3.15 5.92
C THR A 196 -0.70 4.39 5.55
N GLU A 197 0.62 4.25 5.44
CA GLU A 197 1.44 5.30 4.81
C GLU A 197 1.61 4.96 3.32
N VAL A 198 1.15 5.86 2.45
CA VAL A 198 1.34 5.77 1.01
C VAL A 198 2.57 6.60 0.63
N GLN A 199 3.50 6.02 -0.12
CA GLN A 199 4.66 6.71 -0.69
C GLN A 199 4.66 6.57 -2.22
N ILE A 200 4.77 7.70 -2.93
CA ILE A 200 4.97 7.74 -4.38
C ILE A 200 6.40 8.23 -4.65
N PRO A 201 7.27 7.40 -5.24
CA PRO A 201 8.60 7.83 -5.69
C PRO A 201 8.51 9.03 -6.63
N ALA A 202 9.32 10.06 -6.38
CA ALA A 202 9.20 11.34 -7.07
C ALA A 202 10.55 11.85 -7.59
N VAL A 203 10.54 12.40 -8.80
CA VAL A 203 11.65 13.15 -9.42
C VAL A 203 11.11 14.41 -10.09
N HIS A 204 11.98 15.40 -10.35
CA HIS A 204 11.57 16.57 -11.12
C HIS A 204 11.15 16.17 -12.54
N GLY A 205 10.00 16.67 -12.97
CA GLY A 205 9.56 16.58 -14.36
C GLY A 205 10.57 17.27 -15.27
N ARG A 206 10.88 16.62 -16.40
CA ARG A 206 11.75 17.17 -17.45
C ARG A 206 10.99 18.18 -18.31
#